data_AF-A0A1P9X503-F1
#
_entry.id   AF-A0A1P9X503-F1
#
_cell.length_a   1.000
_cell.length_b   1.000
_cell.length_c   1.000
_cell.angle_alpha   90.00
_cell.angle_beta   90.00
_cell.angle_gamma   90.00
#
_symmetry.space_group_name_H-M   'P 1'
#
loop_
_entity.id
_entity.type
_entity.pdbx_description
1 polymer ?
#
loop_
_entity_poly.entity_id
_entity_poly.type
_entity_poly.pdbx_seq_one_letter_code
_entity_poly.pdbx_strand_id
1 'polypeptide(L)'
;MVRGTDAERGYIVCSHVGCGATNMLQSAFHYDESIVHGLPGFGCLTYLGQPRTLYPLRYGPNVIGTGDTANIRVDRYLHNGRCFISRQHCTLTVSFDKWTGQLRYQLQDGAADPDTQAIRHSLNGTSLNNVPLQKTDIIDVDHQGLITLGGADRFRLSHQPINPVMLETYKVDLAFNPDRTQ
;
A
#
# COMPACT_ATOMS: atom_id res chain seq x y z
N MET A 1 -10.74 33.94 -12.81
CA MET A 1 -10.45 34.38 -11.43
C MET A 1 -11.73 34.25 -10.62
N VAL A 2 -11.72 33.37 -9.62
CA VAL A 2 -12.89 33.03 -8.80
C VAL A 2 -13.11 34.12 -7.76
N ARG A 3 -14.33 34.64 -7.65
CA ARG A 3 -14.65 35.68 -6.66
C ARG A 3 -14.92 35.02 -5.31
N GLY A 4 -14.69 35.72 -4.20
CA GLY A 4 -14.99 35.17 -2.86
C GLY A 4 -16.43 34.67 -2.72
N THR A 5 -17.39 35.31 -3.41
CA THR A 5 -18.79 34.89 -3.47
C THR A 5 -19.04 33.56 -4.20
N ASP A 6 -18.14 33.15 -5.10
CA ASP A 6 -18.25 31.88 -5.82
C ASP A 6 -17.76 30.72 -4.94
N ALA A 7 -16.73 30.97 -4.11
CA ALA A 7 -16.24 30.01 -3.11
C ALA A 7 -17.30 29.73 -2.03
N GLU A 8 -18.01 30.75 -1.55
CA GLU A 8 -19.13 30.58 -0.59
C GLU A 8 -20.31 29.80 -1.18
N ARG A 9 -20.52 29.87 -2.50
CA ARG A 9 -21.60 29.15 -3.19
C ARG A 9 -21.26 27.70 -3.51
N GLY A 10 -19.99 27.32 -3.49
CA GLY A 10 -19.54 25.97 -3.84
C GLY A 10 -19.67 25.63 -5.33
N TYR A 11 -19.84 26.63 -6.20
CA TYR A 11 -19.85 26.45 -7.66
C TYR A 11 -19.48 27.76 -8.38
N ILE A 12 -18.91 27.65 -9.58
CA ILE A 12 -18.62 28.75 -10.50
C ILE A 12 -19.57 28.67 -11.68
N VAL A 13 -20.23 29.78 -12.02
CA VAL A 13 -20.98 29.89 -13.27
C VAL A 13 -20.08 30.51 -14.34
N CYS A 14 -19.97 29.86 -15.50
CA CYS A 14 -19.19 30.36 -16.63
C CYS A 14 -19.72 31.73 -17.09
N SER A 15 -18.83 32.73 -17.15
CA SER A 15 -19.16 34.11 -17.51
C SER A 15 -19.16 34.37 -19.03
N HIS A 16 -18.86 33.37 -19.86
CA HIS A 16 -18.92 33.51 -21.32
C HIS A 16 -20.36 33.63 -21.80
N VAL A 17 -20.63 34.61 -22.66
CA VAL A 17 -21.98 34.87 -23.20
C VAL A 17 -22.49 33.62 -23.92
N GLY A 18 -23.59 33.05 -23.42
CA GLY A 18 -24.22 31.85 -23.97
C GLY A 18 -23.74 30.51 -23.39
N CYS A 19 -22.80 30.48 -22.43
CA CYS A 19 -22.33 29.22 -21.83
C CYS A 19 -23.22 28.73 -20.68
N GLY A 20 -23.42 29.54 -19.63
CA GLY A 20 -24.27 29.19 -18.49
C GLY A 20 -23.86 27.95 -17.68
N ALA A 21 -22.72 27.32 -18.00
CA ALA A 21 -22.26 26.11 -17.32
C ALA A 21 -21.96 26.38 -15.84
N THR A 22 -22.44 25.48 -14.98
CA THR A 22 -22.18 25.52 -13.54
C THR A 22 -21.14 24.46 -13.20
N ASN A 23 -19.96 24.88 -12.77
CA ASN A 23 -18.87 24.02 -12.32
C ASN A 23 -18.91 23.93 -10.80
N MET A 24 -19.21 22.77 -10.25
CA MET A 24 -19.16 22.55 -8.81
C MET A 24 -17.72 22.70 -8.31
N LEU A 25 -17.53 23.55 -7.31
CA LEU A 25 -16.28 23.67 -6.58
C LEU A 25 -16.23 22.51 -5.58
N GLN A 26 -15.51 21.45 -5.90
CA GLN A 26 -15.21 20.42 -4.92
C GLN A 26 -14.17 20.97 -3.95
N SER A 27 -14.50 21.01 -2.65
CA SER A 27 -13.49 21.10 -1.59
C SER A 27 -12.62 19.86 -1.72
N ALA A 28 -11.43 20.04 -2.29
CA ALA A 28 -10.43 18.98 -2.27
C ALA A 28 -10.06 18.76 -0.80
N PHE A 29 -10.17 17.53 -0.31
CA PHE A 29 -9.68 17.16 1.02
C PHE A 29 -8.59 16.10 0.85
N HIS A 30 -7.79 15.94 1.89
CA HIS A 30 -6.97 14.75 2.07
C HIS A 30 -7.13 14.27 3.50
N TYR A 31 -6.76 13.03 3.76
CA TYR A 31 -6.68 12.52 5.11
C TYR A 31 -5.33 12.87 5.73
N ASP A 32 -5.31 13.20 7.02
CA ASP A 32 -4.08 13.34 7.78
C ASP A 32 -3.43 11.96 7.97
N GLU A 33 -2.16 11.85 7.59
CA GLU A 33 -1.38 10.61 7.71
C GLU A 33 -1.15 10.20 9.17
N SER A 34 -1.33 11.11 10.14
CA SER A 34 -1.24 10.81 11.57
C SER A 34 -2.21 9.71 12.03
N ILE A 35 -3.28 9.44 11.26
CA ILE A 35 -4.22 8.34 11.48
C ILE A 35 -3.52 6.98 11.67
N VAL A 36 -2.39 6.76 11.00
CA VAL A 36 -1.66 5.48 11.05
C VAL A 36 -1.17 5.13 12.45
N HIS A 37 -0.92 6.12 13.31
CA HIS A 37 -0.48 5.91 14.69
C HIS A 37 -1.59 5.36 15.61
N GLY A 38 -2.86 5.55 15.22
CA GLY A 38 -4.02 5.06 15.97
C GLY A 38 -4.59 3.74 15.48
N LEU A 39 -4.03 3.15 14.41
CA LEU A 39 -4.58 1.92 13.82
C LEU A 39 -4.23 0.68 14.67
N PRO A 40 -5.17 -0.27 14.82
CA PRO A 40 -4.93 -1.50 15.60
C PRO A 40 -3.99 -2.50 14.89
N GLY A 41 -3.69 -2.28 13.60
CA GLY A 41 -2.82 -3.13 12.81
C GLY A 41 -2.73 -2.66 11.35
N PHE A 42 -1.96 -3.38 10.54
CA PHE A 42 -1.69 -3.02 9.14
C PHE A 42 -1.94 -4.18 8.17
N GLY A 43 -2.62 -5.23 8.61
CA GLY A 43 -2.92 -6.42 7.82
C GLY A 43 -2.02 -7.60 8.19
N CYS A 44 -2.13 -8.69 7.43
CA CYS A 44 -1.33 -9.88 7.69
C CYS A 44 -1.12 -10.73 6.42
N LEU A 45 -0.10 -11.57 6.46
CA LEU A 45 0.09 -12.67 5.52
C LEU A 45 -0.33 -13.99 6.19
N THR A 46 -1.13 -14.79 5.48
CA THR A 46 -1.50 -16.13 5.90
C THR A 46 -0.78 -17.16 5.05
N TYR A 47 -0.02 -18.08 5.66
CA TYR A 47 0.61 -19.16 4.91
C TYR A 47 -0.42 -20.20 4.49
N LEU A 48 -0.48 -20.55 3.20
CA LEU A 48 -1.50 -21.47 2.69
C LEU A 48 -1.20 -22.94 2.98
N GLY A 49 0.07 -23.31 3.21
CA GLY A 49 0.42 -24.68 3.62
C GLY A 49 -0.05 -25.00 5.04
N GLN A 50 -0.19 -23.98 5.89
CA GLN A 50 -0.73 -24.08 7.24
C GLN A 50 -1.54 -22.82 7.56
N PRO A 51 -2.86 -22.78 7.25
CA PRO A 51 -3.68 -21.57 7.34
C PRO A 51 -3.84 -20.95 8.72
N ARG A 52 -3.35 -21.61 9.78
CA ARG A 52 -3.31 -21.06 11.14
C ARG A 52 -2.07 -20.17 11.38
N THR A 53 -1.11 -20.20 10.47
CA THR A 53 0.12 -19.41 10.58
C THR A 53 -0.09 -18.04 9.95
N LEU A 54 -0.12 -17.03 10.82
CA LEU A 54 -0.34 -15.63 10.47
C LEU A 54 0.91 -14.81 10.77
N TYR A 55 1.27 -13.93 9.85
CA TYR A 55 2.37 -12.99 9.99
C TYR A 55 1.82 -11.56 9.94
N PRO A 56 1.74 -10.86 11.09
CA PRO A 56 1.21 -9.50 11.14
C PRO A 56 2.16 -8.53 10.45
N LEU A 57 1.60 -7.60 9.68
CA LEU A 57 2.36 -6.56 9.00
C LEU A 57 2.49 -5.31 9.88
N ARG A 58 3.55 -4.54 9.65
CA ARG A 58 3.76 -3.21 10.22
C ARG A 58 3.67 -2.14 9.13
N TYR A 59 3.47 -0.89 9.55
CA TYR A 59 3.61 0.27 8.68
C TYR A 59 5.04 0.39 8.15
N GLY A 60 5.19 0.80 6.89
CA GLY A 60 6.47 0.88 6.20
C GLY A 60 6.94 -0.47 5.62
N PRO A 61 8.26 -0.66 5.41
CA PRO A 61 8.80 -1.85 4.78
C PRO A 61 8.74 -3.07 5.71
N ASN A 62 8.21 -4.18 5.18
CA ASN A 62 8.21 -5.50 5.79
C ASN A 62 9.11 -6.43 4.96
N VAL A 63 10.36 -6.61 5.40
CA VAL A 63 11.26 -7.60 4.78
C VAL A 63 10.83 -9.00 5.21
N ILE A 64 10.51 -9.85 4.24
CA ILE A 64 10.03 -11.21 4.45
C ILE A 64 11.13 -12.20 4.05
N GLY A 65 11.40 -13.17 4.92
CA GLY A 65 12.39 -14.20 4.65
C GLY A 65 12.68 -15.08 5.84
N THR A 66 13.65 -15.98 5.70
CA THR A 66 14.01 -16.96 6.73
C THR A 66 15.12 -16.49 7.68
N GLY A 67 15.74 -15.34 7.39
CA GLY A 67 16.88 -14.81 8.13
C GLY A 67 16.44 -14.01 9.37
N ASP A 68 17.35 -13.90 10.34
CA ASP A 68 17.09 -13.20 11.60
C ASP A 68 16.93 -11.69 11.45
N THR A 69 17.40 -11.12 10.33
CA THR A 69 17.26 -9.69 10.02
C THR A 69 15.95 -9.35 9.29
N ALA A 70 15.15 -10.36 8.92
CA ALA A 70 13.84 -10.14 8.31
C ALA A 70 12.85 -9.61 9.36
N ASN A 71 12.01 -8.65 8.98
CA ASN A 71 10.97 -8.14 9.86
C ASN A 71 9.86 -9.17 10.04
N ILE A 72 9.54 -9.86 8.95
CA ILE A 72 8.61 -10.97 8.90
C ILE A 72 9.42 -12.24 8.67
N ARG A 73 9.80 -12.88 9.79
CA ARG A 73 10.51 -14.14 9.77
C ARG A 73 9.52 -15.28 9.51
N VAL A 74 9.64 -15.90 8.35
CA VAL A 74 8.89 -17.10 8.00
C VAL A 74 9.69 -18.36 8.33
N ASP A 75 8.98 -19.46 8.55
CA ASP A 75 9.62 -20.74 8.79
C ASP A 75 10.37 -21.25 7.55
N ARG A 76 11.32 -22.15 7.79
CA ARG A 76 12.01 -22.85 6.70
C ARG A 76 11.15 -24.00 6.22
N TYR A 77 10.26 -23.71 5.28
CA TYR A 77 9.47 -24.74 4.61
C TYR A 77 10.37 -25.55 3.67
N LEU A 78 10.48 -26.86 3.96
CA LEU A 78 11.33 -27.77 3.20
C LEU A 78 10.53 -28.47 2.11
N HIS A 79 11.01 -28.36 0.88
CA HIS A 79 10.49 -29.02 -0.31
C HIS A 79 11.63 -29.88 -0.86
N ASN A 80 11.46 -31.21 -0.85
CA ASN A 80 12.51 -32.17 -1.25
C ASN A 80 13.85 -31.93 -0.53
N GLY A 81 13.80 -31.64 0.78
CA GLY A 81 14.98 -31.39 1.61
C GLY A 81 15.65 -30.03 1.41
N ARG A 82 15.07 -29.12 0.61
CA ARG A 82 15.60 -27.77 0.35
C ARG A 82 14.59 -26.70 0.72
N CYS A 83 15.08 -25.55 1.19
CA CYS A 83 14.27 -24.36 1.43
C CYS A 83 14.51 -23.37 0.28
N PHE A 84 13.44 -22.96 -0.41
CA PHE A 84 13.54 -22.05 -1.56
C PHE A 84 13.39 -20.57 -1.18
N ILE A 85 12.96 -20.30 0.05
CA ILE A 85 12.88 -18.93 0.58
C ILE A 85 14.26 -18.46 1.03
N SER A 86 14.62 -17.25 0.60
CA SER A 86 15.89 -16.60 0.91
C SER A 86 15.86 -16.00 2.32
N ARG A 87 17.03 -15.67 2.88
CA ARG A 87 17.12 -15.04 4.21
C ARG A 87 16.39 -13.69 4.26
N GLN A 88 16.54 -12.91 3.20
CA GLN A 88 15.72 -11.74 2.88
C GLN A 88 15.26 -11.97 1.45
N HIS A 89 13.96 -12.22 1.26
CA HIS A 89 13.43 -12.74 0.00
C HIS A 89 12.63 -11.68 -0.75
N CYS A 90 11.70 -11.00 -0.08
CA CYS A 90 10.97 -9.89 -0.68
C CYS A 90 10.69 -8.80 0.35
N THR A 91 10.22 -7.66 -0.13
CA THR A 91 9.76 -6.56 0.69
C THR A 91 8.32 -6.24 0.35
N LEU A 92 7.47 -6.19 1.38
CA LEU A 92 6.11 -5.69 1.31
C LEU A 92 6.01 -4.37 2.06
N THR A 93 5.87 -3.26 1.35
CA THR A 93 5.77 -1.93 1.93
C THR A 93 4.31 -1.59 2.15
N VAL A 94 3.95 -1.29 3.39
CA VAL A 94 2.61 -0.76 3.74
C VAL A 94 2.71 0.75 3.90
N SER A 95 1.97 1.49 3.10
CA SER A 95 1.88 2.96 3.16
C SER A 95 0.42 3.40 3.27
N PHE A 96 0.19 4.65 3.67
CA PHE A 96 -1.14 5.23 3.70
C PHE A 96 -1.31 6.18 2.51
N ASP A 97 -2.32 5.96 1.71
CA ASP A 97 -2.70 6.88 0.64
C ASP A 97 -3.67 7.92 1.20
N LYS A 98 -3.15 9.12 1.46
CA LYS A 98 -3.93 10.24 2.01
C LYS A 98 -5.07 10.72 1.11
N TRP A 99 -5.08 10.37 -0.18
CA TRP A 99 -6.14 10.80 -1.09
C TRP A 99 -7.34 9.85 -1.04
N THR A 100 -7.08 8.56 -0.91
CA THR A 100 -8.13 7.53 -0.83
C THR A 100 -8.50 7.17 0.60
N GLY A 101 -7.63 7.46 1.57
CA GLY A 101 -7.78 7.09 2.96
C GLY A 101 -7.58 5.60 3.21
N GLN A 102 -6.86 4.92 2.32
CA GLN A 102 -6.63 3.48 2.36
C GLN A 102 -5.16 3.15 2.61
N LEU A 103 -4.92 1.98 3.20
CA LEU A 103 -3.58 1.40 3.22
C LEU A 103 -3.27 0.78 1.85
N ARG A 104 -2.08 1.09 1.34
CA ARG A 104 -1.53 0.58 0.09
C ARG A 104 -0.42 -0.44 0.41
N TYR A 105 -0.39 -1.51 -0.36
CA TYR A 105 0.50 -2.65 -0.13
C TYR A 105 1.33 -2.89 -1.39
N GLN A 106 2.63 -2.62 -1.31
CA GLN A 106 3.52 -2.67 -2.47
C GLN A 106 4.54 -3.79 -2.31
N LEU A 107 4.59 -4.70 -3.27
CA LEU A 107 5.48 -5.84 -3.29
C LEU A 107 6.65 -5.60 -4.25
N GLN A 108 7.84 -5.95 -3.79
CA GLN A 108 9.07 -5.97 -4.56
C GLN A 108 9.88 -7.23 -4.25
N ASP A 109 10.53 -7.82 -5.26
CA ASP A 109 11.48 -8.91 -5.04
C ASP A 109 12.80 -8.42 -4.46
N GLY A 110 13.27 -9.09 -3.42
CA GLY A 110 14.46 -8.72 -2.66
C GLY A 110 14.20 -7.78 -1.50
N ALA A 111 15.29 -7.39 -0.85
CA ALA A 111 15.29 -6.42 0.23
C ALA A 111 16.50 -5.49 0.11
N ALA A 112 16.36 -4.27 0.63
CA ALA A 112 17.48 -3.35 0.75
C ALA A 112 18.53 -3.91 1.71
N ASP A 113 19.76 -3.99 1.25
CA ASP A 113 20.89 -4.35 2.09
C ASP A 113 21.19 -3.19 3.08
N PRO A 114 21.36 -3.47 4.39
CA PRO A 114 21.47 -2.43 5.41
C PRO A 114 22.73 -1.58 5.23
N ASP A 115 23.82 -2.16 4.74
CA ASP A 115 25.12 -1.49 4.63
C ASP A 115 25.21 -0.66 3.34
N THR A 116 24.71 -1.21 2.23
CA THR A 116 24.87 -0.62 0.90
C THR A 116 23.61 0.10 0.40
N GLN A 117 22.46 -0.10 1.05
CA GLN A 117 21.12 0.33 0.60
C GLN A 117 20.72 -0.23 -0.78
N ALA A 118 21.57 -1.06 -1.40
CA ALA A 118 21.29 -1.69 -2.66
C ALA A 118 20.30 -2.85 -2.47
N ILE A 119 19.38 -3.02 -3.40
CA ILE A 119 18.41 -4.10 -3.35
C ILE A 119 19.11 -5.41 -3.72
N ARG A 120 19.02 -6.39 -2.81
CA ARG A 120 19.44 -7.77 -3.06
C ARG A 120 18.22 -8.61 -3.35
N HIS A 121 18.08 -9.00 -4.61
CA HIS A 121 17.00 -9.87 -5.10
C HIS A 121 17.05 -11.25 -4.47
N SER A 122 15.90 -11.92 -4.44
CA SER A 122 15.85 -13.31 -4.00
C SER A 122 16.55 -14.25 -4.98
N LEU A 123 16.94 -15.42 -4.49
CA LEU A 123 17.58 -16.44 -5.35
C LEU A 123 16.58 -17.11 -6.31
N ASN A 124 15.36 -17.35 -5.84
CA ASN A 124 14.37 -18.18 -6.53
C ASN A 124 13.15 -17.37 -7.01
N GLY A 125 13.19 -16.04 -6.89
CA GLY A 125 12.15 -15.13 -7.34
C GLY A 125 10.92 -15.05 -6.42
N THR A 126 10.22 -13.94 -6.55
CA THR A 126 8.90 -13.68 -5.96
C THR A 126 7.88 -13.56 -7.10
N SER A 127 6.66 -14.05 -6.87
CA SER A 127 5.55 -13.88 -7.82
C SER A 127 4.26 -13.44 -7.13
N LEU A 128 3.44 -12.68 -7.86
CA LEU A 128 2.11 -12.25 -7.44
C LEU A 128 1.08 -12.92 -8.34
N ASN A 129 0.13 -13.64 -7.77
CA ASN A 129 -0.92 -14.37 -8.49
C ASN A 129 -0.35 -15.26 -9.62
N ASN A 130 0.76 -15.95 -9.33
CA ASN A 130 1.56 -16.77 -10.26
C ASN A 130 2.26 -16.01 -11.40
N VAL A 131 2.28 -14.67 -11.36
CA VAL A 131 3.06 -13.85 -12.30
C VAL A 131 4.38 -13.47 -11.62
N PRO A 132 5.54 -13.93 -12.12
CA PRO A 132 6.85 -13.57 -11.57
C PRO A 132 7.10 -12.06 -11.66
N LEU A 133 7.61 -11.47 -10.57
CA LEU A 133 8.04 -10.08 -10.56
C LEU A 133 9.36 -9.95 -11.31
N GLN A 134 9.51 -8.88 -12.10
CA GLN A 134 10.81 -8.47 -12.60
C GLN A 134 11.61 -7.81 -11.47
N LYS A 135 12.94 -7.77 -11.63
CA LYS A 135 13.86 -7.24 -10.61
C LYS A 135 13.56 -5.79 -10.21
N THR A 136 13.06 -4.99 -11.14
CA THR A 136 12.76 -3.58 -10.91
C THR A 136 11.32 -3.31 -10.51
N ASP A 137 10.49 -4.35 -10.43
CA ASP A 137 9.06 -4.17 -10.21
C ASP A 137 8.75 -3.78 -8.77
N ILE A 138 7.87 -2.80 -8.63
CA ILE A 138 7.16 -2.47 -7.40
C ILE A 138 5.68 -2.46 -7.77
N ILE A 139 4.94 -3.46 -7.29
CA ILE A 139 3.56 -3.72 -7.73
C ILE A 139 2.62 -3.60 -6.54
N ASP A 140 1.47 -2.96 -6.74
CA ASP A 140 0.40 -2.97 -5.75
C ASP A 140 -0.22 -4.37 -5.64
N VAL A 141 -0.38 -4.82 -4.41
CA VAL A 141 -1.03 -6.08 -4.09
C VAL A 141 -2.43 -5.77 -3.59
N ASP A 142 -3.42 -6.34 -4.26
CA ASP A 142 -4.81 -6.24 -3.83
C ASP A 142 -5.10 -7.15 -2.62
N HIS A 143 -6.23 -6.87 -1.95
CA HIS A 143 -6.74 -7.71 -0.88
C HIS A 143 -6.95 -9.15 -1.39
N GLN A 144 -6.53 -10.14 -0.59
CA GLN A 144 -6.45 -11.56 -0.97
C GLN A 144 -5.41 -11.91 -2.05
N GLY A 145 -4.54 -10.96 -2.44
CA GLY A 145 -3.43 -11.21 -3.35
C GLY A 145 -2.55 -12.38 -2.89
N LEU A 146 -2.18 -13.24 -3.85
CA LEU A 146 -1.41 -14.45 -3.59
C LEU A 146 0.06 -14.22 -3.89
N ILE A 147 0.88 -14.13 -2.85
CA ILE A 147 2.32 -13.94 -2.96
C ILE A 147 2.99 -15.32 -2.86
N THR A 148 3.76 -15.70 -3.87
CA THR A 148 4.53 -16.95 -3.85
C THR A 148 6.02 -16.64 -3.77
N LEU A 149 6.68 -17.23 -2.77
CA LEU A 149 8.10 -17.09 -2.52
C LEU A 149 8.84 -18.33 -3.01
N GLY A 150 9.90 -18.13 -3.78
CA GLY A 150 10.77 -19.20 -4.29
C GLY A 150 10.07 -20.26 -5.14
N GLY A 151 8.92 -19.92 -5.72
CA GLY A 151 8.13 -20.80 -6.60
C GLY A 151 7.35 -21.91 -5.89
N ALA A 152 7.34 -21.97 -4.56
CA ALA A 152 6.69 -23.06 -3.81
C ALA A 152 5.76 -22.56 -2.70
N ASP A 153 6.25 -21.67 -1.85
CA ASP A 153 5.55 -21.27 -0.63
C ASP A 153 4.62 -20.09 -0.88
N ARG A 154 3.34 -20.27 -0.56
CA ARG A 154 2.27 -19.33 -0.92
C ARG A 154 1.67 -18.66 0.31
N PHE A 155 1.55 -17.35 0.24
CA PHE A 155 1.05 -16.49 1.30
C PHE A 155 -0.07 -15.62 0.76
N ARG A 156 -1.20 -15.58 1.47
CA ARG A 156 -2.33 -14.73 1.11
C ARG A 156 -2.30 -13.45 1.92
N LEU A 157 -2.35 -12.30 1.24
CA LEU A 157 -2.39 -10.99 1.86
C LEU A 157 -3.82 -10.63 2.29
N SER A 158 -3.99 -10.24 3.55
CA SER A 158 -5.22 -9.62 4.05
C SER A 158 -4.94 -8.19 4.47
N HIS A 159 -5.53 -7.24 3.75
CA HIS A 159 -5.48 -5.81 4.10
C HIS A 159 -6.21 -5.53 5.40
N GLN A 160 -5.74 -4.50 6.13
CA GLN A 160 -6.47 -3.93 7.24
C GLN A 160 -7.37 -2.80 6.72
N PRO A 161 -8.71 -2.93 6.81
CA PRO A 161 -9.59 -1.81 6.54
C PRO A 161 -9.45 -0.76 7.64
N ILE A 162 -9.50 0.51 7.25
CA ILE A 162 -9.62 1.64 8.18
C ILE A 162 -11.11 1.90 8.40
N ASN A 163 -11.53 2.04 9.65
CA ASN A 163 -12.92 2.33 9.97
C ASN A 163 -13.32 3.68 9.34
N PRO A 164 -14.38 3.74 8.51
CA PRO A 164 -14.78 4.98 7.85
C PRO A 164 -15.10 6.11 8.84
N VAL A 165 -15.72 5.81 9.98
CA VAL A 165 -16.06 6.82 11.01
C VAL A 165 -14.79 7.43 11.61
N MET A 166 -13.77 6.60 11.85
CA MET A 166 -12.47 7.09 12.29
C MET A 166 -11.82 7.91 11.18
N LEU A 167 -11.86 7.44 9.93
CA LEU A 167 -11.25 8.13 8.80
C LEU A 167 -11.81 9.55 8.59
N GLU A 168 -13.12 9.74 8.80
CA GLU A 168 -13.78 11.06 8.73
C GLU A 168 -13.18 12.07 9.72
N THR A 169 -12.76 11.65 10.92
CA THR A 169 -12.19 12.57 11.93
C THR A 169 -10.79 13.07 11.56
N TYR A 170 -10.17 12.50 10.53
CA TYR A 170 -8.85 12.88 10.02
C TYR A 170 -8.93 13.60 8.66
N LYS A 171 -10.12 14.02 8.22
CA LYS A 171 -10.24 14.85 7.01
C LYS A 171 -9.64 16.24 7.25
N VAL A 172 -8.75 16.63 6.35
CA VAL A 172 -8.17 17.96 6.26
C VAL A 172 -8.71 18.59 4.99
N ASP A 173 -9.57 19.59 5.16
CA ASP A 173 -10.08 20.38 4.06
C ASP A 173 -8.96 21.25 3.49
N LEU A 174 -8.71 21.16 2.18
CA LEU A 174 -7.79 22.08 1.52
C LEU A 174 -8.49 23.42 1.32
N ALA A 175 -7.80 24.49 1.69
CA ALA A 175 -8.20 25.83 1.28
C ALA A 175 -8.35 25.86 -0.25
N PHE A 176 -9.43 26.47 -0.71
CA PHE A 176 -9.73 26.62 -2.12
C PHE A 176 -8.54 27.24 -2.88
N ASN A 177 -8.05 26.55 -3.93
CA ASN A 177 -7.02 27.07 -4.83
C ASN A 177 -7.61 27.31 -6.23
N PRO A 178 -7.77 28.59 -6.66
CA PRO A 178 -8.35 28.92 -7.97
C PRO A 178 -7.53 28.45 -9.18
N ASP A 179 -6.28 28.04 -9.00
CA ASP A 179 -5.42 27.52 -10.08
C ASP A 179 -5.65 26.02 -10.36
N ARG A 180 -6.44 25.33 -9.54
CA ARG A 180 -6.89 23.95 -9.77
C ARG A 180 -8.32 23.92 -10.27
N THR A 181 -8.55 24.45 -11.46
CA THR A 181 -9.82 24.27 -12.19
C THR A 181 -9.57 23.37 -13.39
N GLN A 182 -10.45 22.40 -13.63
CA GLN A 182 -10.55 21.71 -14.92
C GLN A 182 -11.28 22.62 -15.92
#